data_AF-A0AAP0Z7N9-F1
#
_entry.id   AF-A0AAP0Z7N9-F1
#
_cell.length_a   1.000
_cell.length_b   1.000
_cell.length_c   1.000
_cell.angle_alpha   90.00
_cell.angle_beta   90.00
_cell.angle_gamma   90.00
#
_symmetry.space_group_name_H-M   'P 1'
#
loop_
_entity.id
_entity.type
_entity.pdbx_description
1 polymer ?
#
loop_
_entity_poly.entity_id
_entity_poly.type
_entity_poly.pdbx_seq_one_letter_code
_entity_poly.pdbx_strand_id
1 'polypeptide(L)'
;MHKWMLFVFLVLLVSGCSRAGDNEYTAGDLRAAHVEWEVDPNPNEYIPFKKKGSGYEEEAYARHKANFQKHSMVVDIPQYGKERCGITVHFLPCNQVKVTAICDGYGTPNYPIKEPLEMKEPAQCPK
;
A
#
# COMPACT_ATOMS: atom_id res chain seq x y z
N MET A 1 -62.19 -16.56 18.84
CA MET A 1 -62.89 -15.29 18.51
C MET A 1 -62.15 -14.16 19.19
N HIS A 2 -62.04 -12.99 18.54
CA HIS A 2 -61.15 -11.83 18.80
C HIS A 2 -59.70 -12.06 18.29
N LYS A 3 -59.36 -11.77 17.02
CA LYS A 3 -59.55 -10.54 16.21
C LYS A 3 -58.85 -9.34 16.87
N TRP A 4 -57.66 -9.01 16.37
CA TRP A 4 -56.98 -7.70 16.24
C TRP A 4 -55.79 -7.97 15.27
N MET A 5 -56.05 -8.24 13.99
CA MET A 5 -55.85 -7.27 12.91
C MET A 5 -55.22 -5.92 13.31
N LEU A 6 -54.18 -5.55 12.55
CA LEU A 6 -53.54 -4.24 12.41
C LEU A 6 -52.41 -3.91 13.39
N PHE A 7 -51.23 -4.47 13.13
CA PHE A 7 -50.07 -3.58 12.96
C PHE A 7 -49.32 -3.97 11.68
N VAL A 8 -49.45 -3.05 10.73
CA VAL A 8 -48.71 -2.95 9.49
C VAL A 8 -47.22 -3.06 9.78
N PHE A 9 -46.65 -4.24 9.56
CA PHE A 9 -45.28 -4.33 9.07
C PHE A 9 -45.34 -5.22 7.84
N LEU A 10 -45.58 -4.54 6.72
CA LEU A 10 -45.13 -4.93 5.41
C LEU A 10 -43.62 -5.20 5.53
N VAL A 11 -43.26 -6.41 5.98
CA VAL A 11 -41.91 -6.92 5.79
C VAL A 11 -41.82 -7.14 4.29
N LEU A 12 -41.38 -6.09 3.59
CA LEU A 12 -40.75 -6.21 2.30
C LEU A 12 -39.52 -7.10 2.53
N LEU A 13 -39.74 -8.42 2.54
CA LEU A 13 -38.75 -9.37 2.11
C LEU A 13 -38.55 -9.13 0.62
N VAL A 14 -37.92 -8.02 0.29
CA VAL A 14 -37.03 -8.02 -0.86
C VAL A 14 -35.87 -8.88 -0.38
N SER A 15 -36.05 -10.20 -0.46
CA SER A 15 -34.94 -11.12 -0.63
C SER A 15 -34.29 -10.68 -1.94
N GLY A 16 -33.44 -9.66 -1.86
CA GLY A 16 -32.54 -9.30 -2.92
C GLY A 16 -31.71 -10.53 -3.17
N CYS A 17 -32.04 -11.26 -4.24
CA CYS A 17 -31.14 -12.24 -4.79
C CYS A 17 -29.87 -11.47 -5.17
N SER A 18 -28.77 -11.69 -4.44
CA SER A 18 -27.44 -11.37 -4.96
C SER A 18 -27.24 -12.26 -6.18
N ARG A 19 -27.66 -11.76 -7.33
CA ARG A 19 -27.39 -12.37 -8.62
C ARG A 19 -25.90 -12.15 -8.86
N ALA A 20 -25.10 -13.15 -8.51
CA ALA A 20 -23.74 -13.25 -9.00
C ALA A 20 -23.83 -13.33 -10.53
N GLY A 21 -23.60 -12.20 -11.18
CA GLY A 21 -23.57 -12.08 -12.63
C GLY A 21 -22.40 -12.91 -13.15
N ASP A 22 -22.69 -13.68 -14.19
CA ASP A 22 -21.78 -14.63 -14.78
C ASP A 22 -20.49 -13.92 -15.27
N ASN A 23 -19.33 -14.44 -14.87
CA ASN A 23 -17.95 -14.09 -15.28
C ASN A 23 -17.11 -13.12 -14.42
N GLU A 24 -17.45 -12.89 -13.16
CA GLU A 24 -16.62 -12.08 -12.26
C GLU A 24 -15.87 -12.98 -11.27
N TYR A 25 -14.56 -13.14 -11.46
CA TYR A 25 -13.72 -13.81 -10.47
C TYR A 25 -13.73 -13.00 -9.18
N THR A 26 -14.59 -13.36 -8.22
CA THR A 26 -14.59 -12.81 -6.85
C THR A 26 -13.43 -13.38 -6.01
N ALA A 27 -12.26 -13.55 -6.62
CA ALA A 27 -11.03 -13.81 -5.89
C ALA A 27 -10.53 -12.45 -5.37
N GLY A 28 -11.16 -11.98 -4.28
CA GLY A 28 -10.75 -10.85 -3.45
C GLY A 28 -10.05 -9.71 -4.20
N ASP A 29 -10.82 -8.75 -4.70
CA ASP A 29 -10.27 -7.49 -5.24
C ASP A 29 -9.37 -6.85 -4.18
N LEU A 30 -8.05 -6.95 -4.36
CA LEU A 30 -7.08 -6.15 -3.63
C LEU A 30 -7.25 -4.71 -4.12
N ARG A 31 -8.00 -3.90 -3.37
CA ARG A 31 -8.31 -2.51 -3.74
C ARG A 31 -7.35 -1.50 -3.13
N ALA A 32 -6.80 -1.81 -1.95
CA ALA A 32 -5.89 -0.94 -1.25
C ALA A 32 -4.89 -1.76 -0.42
N ALA A 33 -3.70 -1.19 -0.20
CA ALA A 33 -2.70 -1.69 0.72
C ALA A 33 -2.35 -0.63 1.77
N HIS A 34 -2.16 -1.07 3.01
CA HIS A 34 -1.48 -0.27 4.01
C HIS A 34 0.03 -0.50 3.86
N VAL A 35 0.77 0.55 3.52
CA VAL A 35 2.22 0.51 3.32
C VAL A 35 2.87 1.23 4.49
N GLU A 36 3.85 0.60 5.11
CA GLU A 36 4.66 1.16 6.19
C GLU A 36 6.13 1.17 5.75
N TRP A 37 6.84 2.26 6.01
CA TRP A 37 8.27 2.36 5.72
C TRP A 37 8.99 3.23 6.76
N GLU A 38 10.30 3.01 6.87
CA GLU A 38 11.19 3.78 7.73
C GLU A 38 12.22 4.50 6.86
N VAL A 39 12.45 5.78 7.12
CA VAL A 39 13.49 6.58 6.48
C VAL A 39 14.54 6.96 7.51
N ASP A 40 15.78 6.60 7.22
CA ASP A 40 16.93 7.08 7.96
C ASP A 40 17.33 8.48 7.46
N PRO A 41 17.23 9.54 8.28
CA PRO A 41 17.64 10.88 7.87
C PRO A 41 19.16 11.00 7.70
N ASN A 42 19.96 10.11 8.30
CA ASN A 42 21.42 10.16 8.31
C ASN A 42 22.04 8.81 7.90
N PRO A 43 21.80 8.30 6.67
CA PRO A 43 22.21 6.95 6.24
C PRO A 43 23.73 6.73 6.21
N ASN A 44 24.51 7.81 6.26
CA ASN A 44 25.97 7.78 6.24
C ASN A 44 26.58 8.06 7.62
N GLU A 45 25.76 8.15 8.68
CA GLU A 45 26.28 8.29 10.04
C GLU A 45 27.14 7.08 10.40
N TYR A 46 28.30 7.35 11.01
CA TYR A 46 29.19 6.28 11.45
C TYR A 46 28.58 5.54 12.65
N ILE A 47 28.36 4.24 12.48
CA ILE A 47 27.94 3.34 13.56
C ILE A 47 29.10 2.38 13.85
N PRO A 48 29.59 2.29 15.10
CA PRO A 48 30.69 1.39 15.43
C PRO A 48 30.30 -0.07 15.19
N PHE A 49 31.24 -0.84 14.64
CA PHE A 49 31.11 -2.28 14.48
C PHE A 49 31.39 -3.01 15.80
N LYS A 50 30.78 -4.19 15.98
CA LYS A 50 31.11 -5.07 17.11
C LYS A 50 32.60 -5.42 17.08
N LYS A 51 33.25 -5.42 18.25
CA LYS A 51 34.68 -5.81 18.38
C LYS A 51 34.92 -7.29 18.05
N LYS A 52 33.89 -8.13 18.14
CA LYS A 52 33.91 -9.56 17.78
C LYS A 52 32.59 -9.92 17.09
N GLY A 53 32.66 -10.78 16.09
CA GLY A 53 31.49 -11.20 15.29
C GLY A 53 31.18 -10.22 14.16
N SER A 54 29.96 -10.30 13.63
CA SER A 54 29.47 -9.45 12.54
C SER A 54 28.43 -8.44 13.04
N GLY A 55 28.32 -7.33 12.31
CA GLY A 55 27.30 -6.30 12.55
C GLY A 55 27.74 -5.14 13.45
N TYR A 56 26.82 -4.22 13.65
CA TYR A 56 27.01 -3.00 14.45
C TYR A 56 26.88 -3.26 15.94
N GLU A 57 27.53 -2.43 16.75
CA GLU A 57 27.30 -2.40 18.20
C GLU A 57 25.82 -2.11 18.48
N GLU A 58 25.20 -2.95 19.31
CA GLU A 58 23.74 -2.97 19.48
C GLU A 58 23.19 -1.66 20.05
N GLU A 59 23.83 -1.11 21.09
CA GLU A 59 23.40 0.15 21.68
C GLU A 59 23.58 1.33 20.72
N ALA A 60 24.67 1.34 19.96
CA ALA A 60 24.92 2.39 18.99
C ALA A 60 23.93 2.34 17.84
N TYR A 61 23.64 1.15 17.31
CA TYR A 61 22.62 0.96 16.29
C TYR A 61 21.22 1.31 16.81
N ALA A 62 20.88 0.95 18.04
CA ALA A 62 19.60 1.31 18.65
C ALA A 62 19.42 2.82 18.79
N ARG A 63 20.46 3.55 19.23
CA ARG A 63 20.46 5.02 19.29
C ARG A 63 20.25 5.64 17.91
N HIS A 64 20.93 5.12 16.89
CA HIS A 64 20.79 5.61 15.52
C HIS A 64 19.38 5.32 14.96
N LYS A 65 18.89 4.08 15.10
CA LYS A 65 17.54 3.67 14.68
C LYS A 65 16.43 4.45 15.37
N ALA A 66 16.65 4.96 16.58
CA ALA A 66 15.67 5.80 17.28
C ALA A 66 15.35 7.11 16.55
N ASN A 67 16.22 7.56 15.62
CA ASN A 67 16.01 8.75 14.80
C ASN A 67 15.29 8.45 13.47
N PHE A 68 14.96 7.19 13.19
CA PHE A 68 14.30 6.83 11.94
C PHE A 68 12.88 7.39 11.91
N GLN A 69 12.53 7.98 10.78
CA GLN A 69 11.21 8.52 10.54
C GLN A 69 10.31 7.39 10.06
N LYS A 70 9.23 7.15 10.78
CA LYS A 70 8.24 6.14 10.40
C LYS A 70 7.13 6.79 9.61
N HIS A 71 6.80 6.17 8.50
CA HIS A 71 5.74 6.61 7.61
C HIS A 71 4.78 5.47 7.35
N SER A 72 3.52 5.83 7.13
CA SER A 72 2.51 4.89 6.69
C SER A 72 1.52 5.60 5.78
N MET A 73 0.97 4.86 4.83
CA MET A 73 -0.06 5.35 3.94
C MET A 73 -0.91 4.21 3.42
N VAL A 74 -2.20 4.47 3.23
CA VAL A 74 -3.07 3.60 2.46
C VAL A 74 -2.98 4.03 1.00
N VAL A 75 -2.61 3.09 0.13
CA VAL A 75 -2.50 3.31 -1.32
C VAL A 75 -3.48 2.42 -2.05
N ASP A 76 -4.10 2.96 -3.09
CA ASP A 76 -4.94 2.17 -3.98
C ASP A 76 -4.08 1.23 -4.81
N ILE A 77 -4.51 -0.02 -4.93
CA ILE A 77 -3.90 -1.00 -5.81
C ILE A 77 -4.67 -0.94 -7.13
N PRO A 78 -4.01 -0.61 -8.25
CA PRO A 78 -4.66 -0.64 -9.55
C PRO A 78 -5.22 -2.03 -9.82
N GLN A 79 -6.38 -2.09 -10.49
CA GLN A 79 -6.93 -3.37 -10.90
C GLN A 79 -5.96 -4.10 -11.83
N TYR A 80 -5.85 -5.41 -11.62
CA TYR A 80 -5.12 -6.27 -12.54
C TYR A 80 -5.76 -6.23 -13.93
N GLY A 81 -4.92 -6.23 -14.95
CA GLY A 81 -5.37 -6.44 -16.31
C GLY A 81 -5.83 -7.87 -16.56
N LYS A 82 -5.94 -8.25 -17.84
CA LYS A 82 -6.26 -9.62 -18.26
C LYS A 82 -5.31 -10.66 -17.66
N GLU A 83 -4.06 -10.27 -17.49
CA GLU A 83 -3.01 -11.08 -16.88
C GLU A 83 -2.72 -10.58 -15.47
N ARG A 84 -2.55 -11.52 -14.52
CA ARG A 84 -2.18 -11.21 -13.14
C ARG A 84 -0.67 -11.25 -13.02
N CYS A 85 -0.07 -10.08 -12.82
CA CYS A 85 1.37 -9.91 -12.70
C CYS A 85 1.79 -9.44 -11.31
N GLY A 86 3.08 -9.10 -11.13
CA GLY A 86 3.58 -8.60 -9.85
C GLY A 86 2.97 -7.24 -9.48
N ILE A 87 2.94 -6.94 -8.18
CA ILE A 87 2.73 -5.59 -7.67
C ILE A 87 4.11 -4.96 -7.43
N THR A 88 4.31 -3.75 -7.93
CA THR A 88 5.49 -2.94 -7.62
C THR A 88 5.06 -1.71 -6.82
N VAL A 89 5.68 -1.51 -5.67
CA VAL A 89 5.53 -0.31 -4.84
C VAL A 89 6.69 0.62 -5.13
N HIS A 90 6.37 1.86 -5.49
CA HIS A 90 7.32 2.91 -5.86
C HIS A 90 7.35 3.96 -4.75
N PHE A 91 8.50 4.15 -4.13
CA PHE A 91 8.74 5.25 -3.20
C PHE A 91 9.29 6.44 -3.98
N LEU A 92 8.54 7.53 -4.00
CA LEU A 92 8.89 8.78 -4.66
C LEU A 92 9.35 9.80 -3.61
N PRO A 93 10.05 10.87 -4.04
CA PRO A 93 10.35 12.00 -3.18
C PRO A 93 9.12 12.53 -2.45
N CYS A 94 9.35 13.18 -1.31
CA CYS A 94 8.32 13.73 -0.45
C CYS A 94 7.35 12.71 0.12
N ASN A 95 7.85 11.50 0.43
CA ASN A 95 7.07 10.42 1.04
C ASN A 95 5.83 10.02 0.22
N GLN A 96 5.88 10.24 -1.10
CA GLN A 96 4.82 9.81 -2.01
C GLN A 96 5.03 8.34 -2.35
N VAL A 97 3.94 7.58 -2.40
CA VAL A 97 3.98 6.16 -2.78
C VAL A 97 3.02 5.93 -3.93
N LYS A 98 3.49 5.24 -4.97
CA LYS A 98 2.67 4.80 -6.09
C LYS A 98 2.76 3.29 -6.22
N VAL A 99 1.70 2.67 -6.73
CA VAL A 99 1.63 1.22 -6.91
C VAL A 99 1.28 0.91 -8.36
N THR A 100 1.94 -0.09 -8.92
CA THR A 100 1.62 -0.63 -10.25
C THR A 100 1.37 -2.13 -10.16
N ALA A 101 0.34 -2.60 -10.86
CA ALA A 101 -0.05 -4.02 -10.91
C ALA A 101 -0.13 -4.52 -12.36
N ILE A 102 0.95 -4.33 -13.12
CA ILE A 102 1.01 -4.67 -14.55
C ILE A 102 2.22 -5.56 -14.87
N CYS A 103 2.22 -6.14 -16.06
CA CYS A 103 3.25 -7.08 -16.51
C CYS A 103 4.46 -6.41 -17.12
N ASP A 104 4.32 -5.16 -17.60
CA ASP A 104 5.43 -4.46 -18.24
C ASP A 104 6.43 -3.94 -17.20
N GLY A 105 7.69 -3.81 -17.62
CA GLY A 105 8.75 -3.20 -16.81
C GLY A 105 8.82 -1.68 -16.95
N TYR A 106 9.51 -1.03 -16.00
CA TYR A 106 9.82 0.39 -16.06
C TYR A 106 10.54 0.76 -17.38
N GLY A 107 10.17 1.90 -17.96
CA GLY A 107 10.69 2.37 -19.24
C GLY A 107 9.94 1.88 -20.49
N THR A 108 9.02 0.92 -20.36
CA THR A 108 8.15 0.53 -21.48
C THR A 108 7.07 1.58 -21.75
N PRO A 109 6.49 1.63 -22.97
CA PRO A 109 5.45 2.59 -23.32
C PRO A 109 4.23 2.52 -22.38
N ASN A 110 3.85 1.31 -21.96
CA ASN A 110 2.66 1.06 -21.15
C ASN A 110 2.90 1.19 -19.64
N TYR A 111 4.15 1.35 -19.18
CA TYR A 111 4.42 1.48 -17.74
C TYR A 111 3.83 2.77 -17.16
N PRO A 112 2.97 2.73 -16.11
CA PRO A 112 2.28 3.92 -15.63
C PRO A 112 3.21 4.98 -15.00
N ILE A 113 4.32 4.54 -14.41
CA ILE A 113 5.30 5.43 -13.78
C ILE A 113 6.31 5.89 -14.83
N LYS A 114 6.41 7.20 -15.03
CA LYS A 114 7.31 7.83 -16.01
C LYS A 114 8.37 8.71 -15.37
N GLU A 115 8.25 8.92 -14.06
CA GLU A 115 9.20 9.64 -13.24
C GLU A 115 10.58 8.99 -13.33
N PRO A 116 11.65 9.79 -13.47
CA PRO A 116 13.00 9.25 -13.57
C PRO A 116 13.40 8.49 -12.31
N LEU A 117 14.33 7.57 -12.47
CA LEU A 117 14.97 6.90 -11.33
C LEU A 117 15.90 7.87 -10.62
N GLU A 118 16.18 7.60 -9.34
CA GLU A 118 17.16 8.35 -8.53
C GLU A 118 16.86 9.87 -8.44
N MET A 119 15.57 10.23 -8.41
CA MET A 119 15.16 11.61 -8.19
C MET A 119 15.69 12.13 -6.86
N LYS A 120 16.24 13.34 -6.89
CA LYS A 120 16.59 14.07 -5.68
C LYS A 120 15.33 14.60 -5.02
N GLU A 121 15.32 14.55 -3.69
CA GLU A 121 14.31 15.23 -2.88
C GLU A 121 14.31 16.74 -3.24
N PRO A 122 13.16 17.34 -3.56
CA PRO A 122 13.09 18.78 -3.79
C PRO A 122 13.36 19.54 -2.49
N ALA A 123 13.83 20.78 -2.60
CA ALA A 123 14.12 21.61 -1.43
C ALA A 123 12.88 21.85 -0.54
N GLN A 124 11.69 21.80 -1.14
CA GLN A 124 10.41 21.88 -0.44
C GLN A 124 9.45 20.86 -1.01
N CYS A 125 8.80 20.11 -0.12
CA CYS A 125 7.74 19.20 -0.50
C CYS A 125 6.41 19.94 -0.62
N PRO A 126 5.59 19.61 -1.65
CA PRO A 126 4.23 20.10 -1.71
C PRO A 126 3.46 19.64 -0.46
N LYS A 127 2.59 20.51 0.06
CA LYS A 127 1.69 20.21 1.18
C LYS A 127 0.39 19.60 0.69
#